data_AF-A0A7V6HIL5-F1
#
_entry.id   AF-A0A7V6HIL5-F1
#
_cell.length_a   1.000
_cell.length_b   1.000
_cell.length_c   1.000
_cell.angle_alpha   90.00
_cell.angle_beta   90.00
_cell.angle_gamma   90.00
#
_symmetry.space_group_name_H-M   'P 1'
#
loop_
_entity.id
_entity.type
_entity.pdbx_description
1 polymer ?
#
loop_
_entity_poly.entity_id
_entity_poly.type
_entity_poly.pdbx_seq_one_letter_code
_entity_poly.pdbx_strand_id
1 'polypeptide(L)'
;MQNLEQIRARHALKFANEYGAEVTGVQGGEVIKKIPPIIMNHGLLATMAYSFSEKKGWELVFDAIAQHLSSPAIAIVPASVNDRSKLIEHLTSEATDSETLKRATSETMAWLEYARRFVKRD
;
A
#
# COMPACT_ATOMS: atom_id res chain seq x y z
N MET A 1 -10.84 13.22 18.50
CA MET A 1 -10.87 11.88 17.89
C MET A 1 -10.64 12.03 16.40
N GLN A 2 -9.78 11.21 15.79
CA GLN A 2 -9.56 11.25 14.34
C GLN A 2 -10.41 10.18 13.66
N ASN A 3 -10.95 10.49 12.49
CA ASN A 3 -11.65 9.50 11.66
C ASN A 3 -10.66 8.79 10.70
N LEU A 4 -11.13 7.74 10.02
CA LEU A 4 -10.31 6.96 9.09
C LEU A 4 -9.77 7.80 7.92
N GLU A 5 -10.56 8.73 7.37
CA GLU A 5 -10.13 9.62 6.29
C GLU A 5 -8.93 10.48 6.72
N GLN A 6 -8.95 11.03 7.94
CA GLN A 6 -7.84 11.80 8.50
C GLN A 6 -6.58 10.94 8.67
N ILE A 7 -6.72 9.68 9.09
CA ILE A 7 -5.60 8.74 9.25
C ILE A 7 -5.01 8.38 7.88
N ARG A 8 -5.85 8.01 6.91
CA ARG A 8 -5.46 7.69 5.53
C ARG A 8 -4.70 8.84 4.88
N ALA A 9 -5.30 10.03 4.89
CA ALA A 9 -4.69 11.23 4.32
C ALA A 9 -3.34 11.55 4.98
N ARG A 10 -3.24 11.45 6.32
CA ARG A 10 -1.98 11.69 7.03
C ARG A 10 -0.90 10.68 6.67
N HIS A 11 -1.21 9.38 6.64
CA HIS A 11 -0.23 8.35 6.30
C HIS A 11 0.24 8.51 4.84
N ALA A 12 -0.68 8.79 3.92
CA ALA A 12 -0.39 9.05 2.51
C ALA A 12 0.46 10.32 2.32
N LEU A 13 0.16 11.40 3.03
CA LEU A 13 0.93 12.65 2.97
C LEU A 13 2.35 12.47 3.53
N LYS A 14 2.49 11.76 4.66
CA LYS A 14 3.80 11.41 5.22
C LYS A 14 4.64 10.64 4.20
N PHE A 15 4.07 9.60 3.61
CA PHE A 15 4.72 8.81 2.57
C PHE A 15 5.13 9.66 1.37
N ALA A 16 4.25 10.52 0.87
CA ALA A 16 4.54 11.39 -0.26
C ALA A 16 5.69 12.38 0.04
N ASN A 17 5.75 12.93 1.25
CA ASN A 17 6.83 13.83 1.66
C ASN A 17 8.17 13.12 1.81
N GLU A 18 8.17 11.88 2.31
CA GLU A 18 9.39 11.11 2.54
C GLU A 18 9.94 10.48 1.27
N TYR A 19 9.06 9.98 0.38
CA TYR A 19 9.47 9.13 -0.74
C TYR A 19 8.92 9.55 -2.09
N GLY A 20 8.06 10.58 -2.18
CA GLY A 20 7.30 10.90 -3.40
C GLY A 20 8.14 11.03 -4.67
N ALA A 21 9.32 11.65 -4.58
CA ALA A 21 10.26 11.80 -5.69
C ALA A 21 10.85 10.46 -6.19
N GLU A 22 10.90 9.44 -5.32
CA GLU A 22 11.42 8.10 -5.63
C GLU A 22 10.33 7.15 -6.16
N VAL A 23 9.05 7.51 -6.04
CA VAL A 23 7.90 6.70 -6.51
C VAL A 23 7.74 6.80 -8.03
N THR A 24 8.77 6.38 -8.74
CA THR A 24 8.85 6.42 -10.20
C THR A 24 8.97 5.02 -10.80
N GLY A 25 8.35 4.83 -11.97
CA GLY A 25 8.34 3.57 -12.71
C GLY A 25 9.53 3.47 -13.65
N VAL A 26 9.62 2.38 -14.40
CA VAL A 26 10.76 2.08 -15.30
C VAL A 26 11.12 3.24 -16.23
N GLN A 27 10.12 4.00 -16.70
CA GLN A 27 10.24 5.14 -17.61
C GLN A 27 9.92 6.51 -16.93
N GLY A 28 10.03 6.61 -15.59
CA GLY A 28 9.65 7.83 -14.87
C GLY A 28 8.13 8.05 -14.75
N GLY A 29 7.33 7.03 -15.09
CA GLY A 29 5.87 7.06 -14.94
C GLY A 29 5.45 6.94 -13.47
N GLU A 30 4.28 7.46 -13.13
CA GLU A 30 3.77 7.44 -11.75
C GLU A 30 3.27 6.04 -11.36
N VAL A 31 4.11 5.27 -10.66
CA VAL A 31 3.78 3.91 -10.16
C VAL A 31 2.48 3.93 -9.37
N ILE A 32 2.31 4.96 -8.53
CA ILE A 32 1.15 5.13 -7.66
C ILE A 32 -0.19 5.18 -8.42
N LYS A 33 -0.19 5.66 -9.67
CA LYS A 33 -1.40 5.70 -10.52
C LYS A 33 -1.69 4.35 -11.21
N LYS A 34 -0.69 3.48 -11.34
CA LYS A 34 -0.82 2.16 -11.97
C LYS A 34 -1.33 1.09 -11.02
N ILE A 35 -1.03 1.20 -9.73
CA ILE A 35 -1.35 0.15 -8.75
C ILE A 35 -2.87 -0.06 -8.59
N PRO A 36 -3.73 0.97 -8.41
CA PRO A 36 -5.17 0.76 -8.21
C PRO A 36 -5.87 -0.05 -9.32
N PRO A 37 -5.70 0.25 -10.62
CA PRO A 37 -6.33 -0.57 -11.66
C PRO A 37 -5.81 -2.00 -11.72
N ILE A 38 -4.54 -2.26 -11.35
CA ILE A 38 -3.97 -3.61 -11.33
C ILE A 38 -4.56 -4.42 -10.15
N ILE A 39 -4.70 -3.80 -8.97
CA ILE A 39 -5.39 -4.43 -7.83
C ILE A 39 -6.86 -4.73 -8.18
N MET A 40 -7.54 -3.83 -8.86
CA MET A 40 -8.94 -4.03 -9.26
C MET A 40 -9.10 -5.23 -10.21
N ASN A 41 -8.17 -5.42 -11.14
CA ASN A 41 -8.26 -6.48 -12.16
C ASN A 41 -7.69 -7.83 -11.69
N HIS A 42 -6.66 -7.82 -10.84
CA HIS A 42 -5.89 -9.02 -10.49
C HIS A 42 -5.86 -9.33 -8.99
N GLY A 43 -6.38 -8.43 -8.15
CA GLY A 43 -6.38 -8.56 -6.70
C GLY A 43 -5.09 -8.08 -6.02
N LEU A 44 -5.18 -7.90 -4.70
CA LEU A 44 -4.08 -7.38 -3.89
C LEU A 44 -2.85 -8.32 -3.89
N LEU A 45 -3.05 -9.62 -3.68
CA LEU A 45 -1.95 -10.59 -3.57
C LEU A 45 -1.15 -10.70 -4.88
N ALA A 46 -1.84 -10.82 -6.03
CA ALA A 46 -1.17 -10.91 -7.32
C ALA A 46 -0.38 -9.63 -7.65
N THR A 47 -0.96 -8.46 -7.33
CA THR A 47 -0.29 -7.17 -7.53
C THR A 47 0.95 -7.02 -6.63
N MET A 48 0.86 -7.50 -5.39
CA MET A 48 1.99 -7.48 -4.44
C MET A 48 3.09 -8.44 -4.88
N ALA A 49 2.75 -9.64 -5.35
CA ALA A 49 3.70 -10.58 -5.94
C ALA A 49 4.41 -9.96 -7.15
N TYR A 50 3.67 -9.28 -8.03
CA TYR A 50 4.24 -8.57 -9.18
C TYR A 50 5.21 -7.46 -8.74
N SER A 51 4.94 -6.77 -7.63
CA SER A 51 5.80 -5.70 -7.10
C SER A 51 7.24 -6.13 -6.78
N PHE A 52 7.50 -7.42 -6.50
CA PHE A 52 8.85 -7.94 -6.25
C PHE A 52 9.72 -8.00 -7.50
N SER A 53 9.10 -8.05 -8.68
CA SER A 53 9.80 -8.04 -9.97
C SER A 53 10.02 -6.63 -10.54
N GLU A 54 9.54 -5.60 -9.84
CA GLU A 54 9.52 -4.23 -10.31
C GLU A 54 10.55 -3.32 -9.62
N LYS A 55 10.71 -2.08 -10.11
CA LYS A 55 11.65 -1.10 -9.55
C LYS A 55 11.26 -0.66 -8.13
N LYS A 56 12.21 -0.01 -7.44
CA LYS A 56 12.11 0.57 -6.09
C LYS A 56 10.82 1.37 -5.84
N GLY A 57 10.26 2.06 -6.83
CA GLY A 57 8.98 2.77 -6.66
C GLY A 57 7.81 1.87 -6.26
N TRP A 58 7.76 0.61 -6.72
CA TRP A 58 6.74 -0.36 -6.31
C TRP A 58 6.98 -0.88 -4.90
N GLU A 59 8.24 -1.16 -4.56
CA GLU A 59 8.66 -1.54 -3.22
C GLU A 59 8.20 -0.53 -2.18
N LEU A 60 8.56 0.74 -2.39
CA LEU A 60 8.23 1.83 -1.48
C LEU A 60 6.72 1.96 -1.26
N VAL A 61 5.91 1.79 -2.30
CA VAL A 61 4.44 1.87 -2.16
C VAL A 61 3.90 0.69 -1.36
N PHE A 62 4.35 -0.53 -1.63
CA PHE A 62 3.85 -1.70 -0.91
C PHE A 62 4.36 -1.80 0.53
N ASP A 63 5.57 -1.31 0.80
CA ASP A 63 6.07 -1.14 2.17
C ASP A 63 5.25 -0.10 2.93
N ALA A 64 4.91 1.02 2.29
CA ALA A 64 4.03 2.03 2.90
C ALA A 64 2.61 1.51 3.15
N ILE A 65 2.08 0.66 2.25
CA ILE A 65 0.81 -0.04 2.47
C ILE A 65 0.92 -0.95 3.69
N ALA A 66 1.99 -1.75 3.82
CA ALA A 66 2.20 -2.61 4.98
C ALA A 66 2.23 -1.82 6.29
N GLN A 67 2.97 -0.71 6.32
CA GLN A 67 3.03 0.19 7.47
C GLN A 67 1.68 0.85 7.78
N HIS A 68 0.90 1.19 6.76
CA HIS A 68 -0.44 1.75 6.95
C HIS A 68 -1.39 0.72 7.58
N LEU A 69 -1.44 -0.49 7.02
CA LEU A 69 -2.33 -1.58 7.48
C LEU A 69 -1.98 -2.10 8.88
N SER A 70 -0.70 -2.09 9.25
CA SER A 70 -0.20 -2.51 10.56
C SER A 70 -0.23 -1.42 11.63
N SER A 71 -0.53 -0.17 11.24
CA SER A 71 -0.57 0.93 12.19
C SER A 71 -1.65 0.71 13.26
N PRO A 72 -1.43 1.13 14.53
CA PRO A 72 -2.40 0.89 15.61
C PRO A 72 -3.80 1.47 15.34
N ALA A 73 -3.89 2.51 14.51
CA ALA A 73 -5.15 3.15 14.17
C ALA A 73 -5.95 2.41 13.08
N ILE A 74 -5.31 1.52 12.32
CA ILE A 74 -5.92 0.71 11.25
C ILE A 74 -6.04 -0.75 11.69
N ALA A 75 -4.96 -1.32 12.24
CA ALA A 75 -4.89 -2.64 12.88
C ALA A 75 -5.58 -3.76 12.07
N ILE A 76 -5.36 -3.77 10.75
CA ILE A 76 -5.86 -4.85 9.88
C ILE A 76 -4.90 -6.04 9.91
N VAL A 77 -3.59 -5.77 10.01
CA VAL A 77 -2.55 -6.78 10.16
C VAL A 77 -1.72 -6.49 11.42
N PRO A 78 -0.98 -7.47 11.97
CA PRO A 78 -0.14 -7.26 13.15
C PRO A 78 0.89 -6.14 12.96
N ALA A 79 1.26 -5.46 14.05
CA ALA A 79 2.25 -4.38 14.04
C ALA A 79 3.65 -4.79 13.51
N SER A 80 3.96 -6.10 13.54
CA SER A 80 5.19 -6.65 12.97
C SER A 80 5.22 -6.64 11.45
N VAL A 81 4.07 -6.50 10.77
CA VAL A 81 3.92 -6.53 9.31
C VAL A 81 4.16 -5.14 8.73
N ASN A 82 5.44 -4.77 8.61
CA ASN A 82 5.86 -3.39 8.32
C ASN A 82 6.57 -3.19 6.97
N ASP A 83 6.62 -4.23 6.13
CA ASP A 83 7.13 -4.19 4.77
C ASP A 83 6.32 -5.16 3.89
N ARG A 84 6.50 -5.06 2.57
CA ARG A 84 5.75 -5.87 1.58
C ARG A 84 6.00 -7.36 1.73
N SER A 85 7.19 -7.78 2.17
CA SER A 85 7.57 -9.19 2.33
C SER A 85 6.79 -9.81 3.46
N LYS A 86 6.79 -9.16 4.63
CA LYS A 86 5.97 -9.59 5.76
C LYS A 86 4.49 -9.51 5.45
N LEU A 87 4.06 -8.54 4.65
CA LEU A 87 2.65 -8.39 4.28
C LEU A 87 2.16 -9.54 3.40
N ILE A 88 2.92 -9.92 2.36
CA ILE A 88 2.52 -11.05 1.51
C ILE A 88 2.60 -12.38 2.26
N GLU A 89 3.60 -12.57 3.12
CA GLU A 89 3.72 -13.74 3.99
C GLU A 89 2.51 -13.84 4.94
N HIS A 90 2.15 -12.74 5.59
CA HIS A 90 1.01 -12.72 6.51
C HIS A 90 -0.31 -13.00 5.78
N LEU A 91 -0.58 -12.30 4.67
CA LEU A 91 -1.84 -12.42 3.94
C LEU A 91 -2.03 -13.75 3.22
N THR A 92 -0.96 -14.54 3.02
CA THR A 92 -1.02 -15.88 2.43
C THR A 92 -0.87 -17.02 3.44
N SER A 93 -0.61 -16.70 4.72
CA SER A 93 -0.48 -17.70 5.78
C SER A 93 -1.80 -18.40 6.08
N GLU A 94 -1.74 -19.65 6.54
CA GLU A 94 -2.92 -20.46 6.93
C GLU A 94 -3.73 -19.83 8.07
N ALA A 95 -3.13 -18.91 8.84
CA ALA A 95 -3.78 -18.20 9.94
C ALA A 95 -4.62 -17.00 9.47
N THR A 96 -4.46 -16.55 8.22
CA THR A 96 -5.17 -15.38 7.69
C THR A 96 -6.39 -15.79 6.88
N ASP A 97 -7.54 -15.28 7.28
CA ASP A 97 -8.81 -15.56 6.61
C ASP A 97 -9.09 -14.61 5.42
N SER A 98 -10.09 -14.99 4.63
CA SER A 98 -10.51 -14.20 3.46
C SER A 98 -11.09 -12.83 3.83
N GLU A 99 -11.67 -12.70 5.03
CA GLU A 99 -12.20 -11.42 5.52
C GLU A 99 -11.07 -10.42 5.81
N THR A 100 -9.97 -10.87 6.41
CA THR A 100 -8.77 -10.05 6.62
C THR A 100 -8.19 -9.59 5.29
N LEU A 101 -8.08 -10.49 4.30
CA LEU A 101 -7.61 -10.12 2.95
C LEU A 101 -8.54 -9.10 2.27
N LYS A 102 -9.87 -9.26 2.42
CA LYS A 102 -10.86 -8.32 1.88
C LYS A 102 -10.72 -6.95 2.54
N ARG A 103 -10.60 -6.88 3.86
CA ARG A 103 -10.36 -5.64 4.61
C ARG A 103 -9.06 -4.96 4.19
N ALA A 104 -7.97 -5.72 4.08
CA ALA A 104 -6.68 -5.21 3.60
C ALA A 104 -6.78 -4.63 2.18
N THR A 105 -7.52 -5.30 1.29
CA THR A 105 -7.76 -4.82 -0.07
C THR A 105 -8.56 -3.52 -0.08
N SER A 106 -9.68 -3.46 0.65
CA SER A 106 -10.51 -2.25 0.73
C SER A 106 -9.76 -1.06 1.33
N GLU A 107 -9.02 -1.26 2.42
CA GLU A 107 -8.24 -0.20 3.06
C GLU A 107 -7.08 0.27 2.17
N THR A 108 -6.38 -0.66 1.52
CA THR A 108 -5.33 -0.33 0.55
C THR A 108 -5.86 0.56 -0.56
N MET A 109 -7.02 0.23 -1.14
CA MET A 109 -7.63 1.04 -2.20
C MET A 109 -8.01 2.44 -1.69
N ALA A 110 -8.61 2.53 -0.49
CA ALA A 110 -8.96 3.82 0.12
C ALA A 110 -7.72 4.69 0.40
N TRP A 111 -6.63 4.10 0.90
CA TRP A 111 -5.37 4.81 1.12
C TRP A 111 -4.74 5.29 -0.19
N LEU A 112 -4.75 4.45 -1.24
CA LEU A 112 -4.21 4.79 -2.56
C LEU A 112 -4.92 5.97 -3.22
N GLU A 113 -6.20 6.22 -2.91
CA GLU A 113 -6.91 7.41 -3.39
C GLU A 113 -6.26 8.71 -2.88
N TYR A 114 -5.75 8.72 -1.65
CA TYR A 114 -5.00 9.85 -1.11
C TYR A 114 -3.57 9.88 -1.65
N ALA A 115 -2.86 8.75 -1.59
CA ALA A 115 -1.46 8.67 -1.99
C ALA A 115 -1.23 9.16 -3.43
N ARG A 116 -2.10 8.75 -4.37
CA ARG A 116 -1.99 9.17 -5.79
C ARG A 116 -2.18 10.68 -6.03
N ARG A 117 -2.74 11.41 -5.06
CA ARG A 117 -2.97 12.86 -5.13
C ARG A 117 -1.83 13.65 -4.48
N PHE A 118 -1.18 13.07 -3.47
CA PHE A 118 -0.07 13.71 -2.75
C PHE A 118 1.29 13.42 -3.37
N VAL A 119 1.49 12.23 -3.94
CA VAL A 119 2.70 11.92 -4.72
C VAL A 119 2.66 12.74 -6.01
N LYS A 120 3.51 13.76 -6.08
CA LYS A 120 3.67 14.63 -7.25
C LYS A 120 5.00 14.31 -7.95
N ARG A 121 5.03 14.50 -9.26
CA ARG A 121 6.28 14.83 -9.96
C ARG A 121 6.46 16.33 -9.85
N ASP A 122 7.64 16.76 -9.43
CA ASP A 122 8.13 18.10 -9.78
C ASP A 122 8.33 18.18 -11.31
#